data_AF-A0A9C8XEV9-F1
#
_entry.id   AF-A0A9C8XEV9-F1
#
_cell.length_a   1.000
_cell.length_b   1.000
_cell.length_c   1.000
_cell.angle_alpha   90.00
_cell.angle_beta   90.00
_cell.angle_gamma   90.00
#
_symmetry.space_group_name_H-M   'P 1'
#
loop_
_entity.id
_entity.type
_entity.pdbx_description
1 polymer ?
#
loop_
_entity_poly.entity_id
_entity_poly.type
_entity_poly.pdbx_seq_one_letter_code
_entity_poly.pdbx_strand_id
1 'polypeptide(L)'
;MRRTAGVFILLLLTGTVLAQEAARETDAYSGQILFEARCMLCHQLPEPGALSSRQWQYVMKTMQKRMKQRGMVPLTEEEQAKVLQYLSSKAN
;
A
#
# COMPACT_ATOMS: atom_id res chain seq x y z
N MET A 1 40.91 -1.74 20.97
CA MET A 1 39.82 -0.73 20.91
C MET A 1 39.05 -0.80 19.57
N ARG A 2 38.52 -1.97 19.16
CA ARG A 2 37.78 -2.13 17.88
C ARG A 2 36.45 -2.91 17.97
N ARG A 3 35.99 -3.30 19.17
CA ARG A 3 34.82 -4.19 19.34
C ARG A 3 33.52 -3.47 19.73
N THR A 4 33.58 -2.27 20.28
CA THR A 4 32.41 -1.50 20.72
C THR A 4 31.66 -0.83 19.56
N ALA A 5 32.36 -0.38 18.53
CA ALA A 5 31.74 0.25 17.35
C ALA A 5 30.80 -0.70 16.59
N GLY A 6 31.09 -2.01 16.53
CA GLY A 6 30.26 -2.98 15.82
C GLY A 6 28.91 -3.27 16.49
N VAL A 7 28.85 -3.22 17.83
CA VAL A 7 27.62 -3.47 18.61
C VAL A 7 26.65 -2.28 18.52
N PHE A 8 27.18 -1.05 18.57
CA PHE A 8 26.35 0.16 18.40
C PHE A 8 25.78 0.27 16.98
N ILE A 9 26.54 -0.11 15.95
CA ILE A 9 26.03 -0.14 14.57
C ILE A 9 24.93 -1.20 14.40
N LEU A 10 25.10 -2.40 14.99
CA LEU A 10 24.06 -3.44 14.93
C LEU A 10 22.75 -3.03 15.62
N LEU A 11 22.83 -2.36 16.78
CA LEU A 11 21.65 -1.88 17.52
C LEU A 11 20.89 -0.76 16.79
N LEU A 12 21.60 0.11 16.07
CA LEU A 12 20.95 1.16 15.26
C LEU A 12 20.28 0.58 14.02
N LEU A 13 20.86 -0.45 13.39
CA LEU A 13 20.29 -1.11 12.22
C LEU A 13 19.05 -1.95 12.55
N THR A 14 18.97 -2.57 13.74
CA THR A 14 17.77 -3.32 14.14
C THR A 14 16.62 -2.39 14.52
N GLY A 15 16.91 -1.25 15.16
CA GLY A 15 15.89 -0.27 15.54
C GLY A 15 15.19 0.38 14.33
N THR A 16 15.92 0.69 13.25
CA THR A 16 15.33 1.27 12.04
C THR A 16 14.44 0.30 11.27
N VAL A 17 14.80 -0.99 11.24
CA VAL A 17 14.01 -2.02 10.55
C VAL A 17 12.64 -2.20 11.20
N LEU A 18 12.59 -2.29 12.54
CA LEU A 18 11.32 -2.43 13.27
C LEU A 18 10.38 -1.24 13.05
N ALA A 19 10.93 -0.01 13.07
CA ALA A 19 10.15 1.20 12.81
C ALA A 19 9.59 1.22 11.36
N GLN A 20 10.37 0.77 10.39
CA GLN A 20 9.96 0.68 8.99
C GLN A 20 8.84 -0.37 8.78
N GLU A 21 8.93 -1.52 9.44
CA GLU A 21 7.89 -2.56 9.36
C GLU A 21 6.57 -2.09 9.98
N ALA A 22 6.62 -1.45 11.15
CA ALA A 22 5.44 -0.85 11.76
C ALA A 22 4.80 0.20 10.84
N ALA A 23 5.60 1.08 10.24
CA ALA A 23 5.10 2.08 9.29
C ALA A 23 4.47 1.44 8.04
N ARG A 24 5.08 0.36 7.52
CA ARG A 24 4.53 -0.39 6.38
C ARG A 24 3.20 -1.07 6.72
N GLU A 25 3.07 -1.62 7.92
CA GLU A 25 1.83 -2.22 8.39
C GLU A 25 0.73 -1.16 8.56
N THR A 26 1.06 0.01 9.11
CA THR A 26 0.10 1.12 9.22
C THR A 26 -0.33 1.64 7.85
N ASP A 27 0.61 1.74 6.90
CA ASP A 27 0.30 2.14 5.54
C ASP A 27 -0.59 1.10 4.85
N ALA A 28 -0.33 -0.19 5.03
CA ALA A 28 -1.16 -1.26 4.49
C ALA A 28 -2.58 -1.26 5.09
N TYR A 29 -2.72 -1.03 6.40
CA TYR A 29 -4.02 -0.86 7.05
C TYR A 29 -4.78 0.36 6.50
N SER A 30 -4.09 1.49 6.33
CA SER A 30 -4.68 2.67 5.70
C SER A 30 -5.08 2.40 4.23
N GLY A 31 -4.31 1.57 3.53
CA GLY A 31 -4.59 1.12 2.16
C GLY A 31 -5.83 0.25 2.04
N GLN A 32 -6.07 -0.65 3.00
CA GLN A 32 -7.29 -1.45 3.06
C GLN A 32 -8.53 -0.56 3.20
N ILE A 33 -8.52 0.36 4.18
CA ILE A 33 -9.64 1.26 4.44
C ILE A 33 -9.93 2.11 3.20
N LEU A 34 -8.89 2.65 2.55
CA LEU A 34 -9.04 3.42 1.31
C LEU A 34 -9.63 2.57 0.19
N PHE A 35 -9.18 1.34 0.00
CA PHE A 35 -9.72 0.43 -1.00
C PHE A 35 -11.21 0.18 -0.78
N GLU A 36 -11.59 -0.18 0.44
CA GLU A 36 -12.98 -0.46 0.78
C GLU A 36 -13.85 0.78 0.61
N ALA A 37 -13.49 1.90 1.27
CA ALA A 37 -14.30 3.11 1.29
C ALA A 37 -14.42 3.80 -0.08
N ARG A 38 -13.40 3.71 -0.94
CA ARG A 38 -13.36 4.44 -2.22
C ARG A 38 -13.80 3.58 -3.40
N CYS A 39 -13.45 2.29 -3.42
CA CYS A 39 -13.71 1.44 -4.58
C CYS A 39 -15.11 0.79 -4.54
N MET A 40 -15.75 0.65 -3.36
CA MET A 40 -17.09 0.06 -3.25
C MET A 40 -18.21 1.01 -3.68
N LEU A 41 -17.92 2.29 -3.88
CA LEU A 41 -18.91 3.34 -4.18
C LEU A 41 -19.62 3.14 -5.51
N CYS A 42 -19.06 2.34 -6.43
CA CYS A 42 -19.58 2.18 -7.78
C CYS A 42 -20.01 0.74 -8.11
N HIS A 43 -19.40 -0.27 -7.50
CA HIS A 43 -19.69 -1.70 -7.72
C HIS A 43 -19.07 -2.53 -6.59
N GLN A 44 -19.44 -3.81 -6.53
CA GLN A 44 -18.83 -4.77 -5.60
C GLN A 44 -17.32 -4.88 -5.81
N LEU A 45 -16.57 -4.98 -4.71
CA LEU A 45 -15.11 -5.12 -4.76
C LEU A 45 -14.72 -6.52 -5.24
N PRO A 46 -13.67 -6.65 -6.08
CA PRO A 46 -13.02 -7.93 -6.30
C PRO A 46 -12.29 -8.37 -5.03
N GLU A 47 -12.12 -9.67 -4.86
CA GLU A 47 -11.23 -10.22 -3.82
C GLU A 47 -9.80 -9.67 -4.01
N PRO A 48 -9.14 -9.14 -2.95
CA PRO A 48 -7.80 -8.56 -3.06
C PRO A 48 -6.74 -9.49 -3.68
N GLY A 49 -6.86 -10.80 -3.44
CA GLY A 49 -5.95 -11.83 -3.99
C GLY A 49 -6.31 -12.36 -5.37
N ALA A 50 -7.34 -11.82 -6.02
CA ALA A 50 -7.79 -12.29 -7.34
C ALA A 50 -6.84 -11.92 -8.49
N LEU A 51 -5.95 -10.94 -8.29
CA LEU A 51 -5.05 -10.42 -9.31
C LEU A 51 -3.61 -10.28 -8.77
N SER A 52 -2.64 -10.43 -9.66
CA SER A 52 -1.24 -10.12 -9.38
C SER A 52 -1.02 -8.61 -9.13
N SER A 53 0.06 -8.25 -8.45
CA SER A 53 0.42 -6.84 -8.19
C SER A 53 0.50 -6.01 -9.48
N ARG A 54 0.99 -6.60 -10.58
CA ARG A 54 1.05 -5.93 -11.88
C ARG A 54 -0.34 -5.66 -12.46
N GLN A 55 -1.25 -6.63 -12.36
CA GLN A 55 -2.64 -6.46 -12.79
C GLN A 55 -3.35 -5.38 -11.99
N TRP A 56 -3.13 -5.33 -10.67
CA TRP A 56 -3.68 -4.27 -9.82
C TRP A 56 -3.23 -2.87 -10.21
N GLN A 57 -1.98 -2.69 -10.65
CA GLN A 57 -1.52 -1.40 -11.19
C GLN A 57 -2.31 -0.96 -12.43
N TYR A 58 -2.65 -1.90 -13.34
CA TYR A 58 -3.48 -1.59 -14.50
C TYR A 58 -4.93 -1.29 -14.12
N VAL A 59 -5.49 -2.02 -13.16
CA VAL A 59 -6.83 -1.76 -12.61
C VAL A 59 -6.88 -0.39 -11.97
N MET A 60 -5.89 -0.02 -11.16
CA MET A 60 -5.81 1.30 -10.52
C MET A 60 -5.87 2.42 -11.58
N LYS A 61 -5.02 2.36 -12.61
CA LYS A 61 -5.05 3.33 -13.73
C LYS A 61 -6.42 3.42 -14.39
N THR A 62 -7.08 2.28 -14.60
CA THR A 62 -8.41 2.21 -15.19
C THR A 62 -9.46 2.84 -14.27
N MET A 63 -9.40 2.57 -12.97
CA MET A 63 -10.35 3.13 -11.99
C MET A 63 -10.17 4.63 -11.82
N GLN A 64 -8.93 5.14 -11.76
CA GLN A 64 -8.66 6.58 -11.75
C GLN A 64 -9.32 7.29 -12.95
N LYS A 65 -9.23 6.70 -14.16
CA LYS A 65 -9.89 7.24 -15.36
C LYS A 65 -11.42 7.20 -15.22
N ARG A 66 -11.99 6.10 -14.74
CA ARG A 66 -13.45 5.94 -14.57
C ARG A 66 -14.01 6.87 -13.50
N MET A 67 -13.28 7.11 -12.42
CA MET A 67 -13.63 8.10 -11.39
C MET A 67 -13.76 9.49 -12.01
N LYS A 68 -12.77 9.93 -12.80
CA LYS A 68 -12.83 11.21 -13.54
C LYS A 68 -14.05 11.28 -14.45
N GLN A 69 -14.31 10.22 -15.22
CA GLN A 69 -15.45 10.17 -16.15
C GLN A 69 -16.82 10.24 -15.44
N ARG A 70 -16.89 9.82 -14.16
CA ARG A 70 -18.08 9.95 -13.31
C ARG A 70 -18.13 11.26 -12.51
N GLY A 71 -17.20 12.18 -12.73
CA GLY A 71 -17.13 13.45 -11.98
C GLY A 71 -16.66 13.31 -10.54
N MET A 72 -16.05 12.17 -10.18
CA MET A 72 -15.48 11.97 -8.84
C MET A 72 -14.05 12.49 -8.77
N VAL A 73 -13.65 12.96 -7.60
CA VAL A 73 -12.24 13.29 -7.30
C VAL A 73 -11.45 11.98 -7.26
N PRO A 74 -10.46 11.78 -8.16
CA PRO A 74 -9.62 10.59 -8.17
C PRO A 74 -8.73 10.53 -6.93
N LEU A 75 -8.16 9.35 -6.66
CA LEU A 75 -7.23 9.22 -5.55
C LEU A 75 -5.93 9.97 -5.83
N THR A 76 -5.34 10.56 -4.80
CA THR A 76 -4.00 11.14 -4.88
C THR A 76 -2.95 10.05 -5.15
N GLU A 77 -1.75 10.44 -5.55
CA GLU A 77 -0.65 9.47 -5.76
C GLU A 77 -0.30 8.71 -4.48
N GLU A 78 -0.35 9.39 -3.33
CA GLU A 78 -0.13 8.77 -2.01
C GLU A 78 -1.21 7.75 -1.67
N GLU A 79 -2.49 8.10 -1.87
CA GLU A 79 -3.61 7.18 -1.64
C GLU A 79 -3.53 5.97 -2.58
N GLN A 80 -3.17 6.18 -3.86
CA GLN A 80 -2.95 5.09 -4.80
C GLN A 80 -1.83 4.17 -4.34
N ALA A 81 -0.72 4.72 -3.84
CA ALA A 81 0.40 3.94 -3.33
C ALA A 81 -0.01 3.07 -2.13
N LYS A 82 -0.76 3.62 -1.18
CA LYS A 82 -1.29 2.89 -0.01
C LYS A 82 -2.22 1.75 -0.44
N VAL A 83 -3.16 2.01 -1.34
CA VAL A 83 -4.06 0.96 -1.87
C VAL A 83 -3.28 -0.12 -2.62
N LEU A 84 -2.33 0.27 -3.47
CA LEU A 84 -1.51 -0.69 -4.21
C LEU A 84 -0.59 -1.52 -3.30
N GLN A 85 -0.07 -0.93 -2.22
CA GLN A 85 0.70 -1.64 -1.22
C GLN A 85 -0.14 -2.71 -0.52
N TYR A 86 -1.36 -2.33 -0.09
CA TYR A 86 -2.32 -3.27 0.48
C TYR A 86 -2.63 -4.42 -0.49
N LEU A 87 -3.05 -4.13 -1.71
CA LEU A 87 -3.40 -5.15 -2.71
C LEU A 87 -2.20 -6.05 -3.06
N SER A 88 -0.99 -5.47 -3.17
CA SER A 88 0.23 -6.25 -3.42
C SER A 88 0.59 -7.19 -2.28
N SER A 89 0.21 -6.86 -1.03
CA SER A 89 0.41 -7.75 0.12
C SER A 89 -0.52 -8.98 0.11
N LYS A 90 -1.57 -8.96 -0.72
CA LYS A 90 -2.58 -10.02 -0.85
C LYS A 90 -2.53 -10.73 -2.20
N ALA A 91 -1.79 -10.19 -3.17
CA ALA A 91 -1.72 -10.70 -4.53
C ALA A 91 -1.12 -12.12 -4.57
N ASN A 92 -1.71 -12.98 -5.40
CA ASN A 92 -1.15 -14.28 -5.80
C ASN A 92 -0.06 -14.14 -6.86
#